data_AF-A0A9P5E8A2-F1
#
_entry.id   AF-A0A9P5E8A2-F1
#
_cell.length_a   1.000
_cell.length_b   1.000
_cell.length_c   1.000
_cell.angle_alpha   90.00
_cell.angle_beta   90.00
_cell.angle_gamma   90.00
#
_symmetry.space_group_name_H-M   'P 1'
#
loop_
_entity.id
_entity.type
_entity.pdbx_description
1 polymer ?
#
loop_
_entity_poly.entity_id
_entity_poly.type
_entity_poly.pdbx_seq_one_letter_code
_entity_poly.pdbx_strand_id
1 'polypeptide(L)'
;MQLFYGILAPLLGISSLVAASPTQSASDLMLELNSKATSALENAQAPTSRKKCTIANADVRRDWKALSKKERKAYINAVLCLRKNPSKADPSFAPGDFATNPLFHGSETSMSGDGEFFKHNGSVSGQGTVFIPSGNGGGCIKNGPFVGATANLGPLSPGMDGMEATSTPLEYNPRCLRRDLGRYAIDNIQIMQDEFQGRFPDRFLGLHGAGHFAIGGDSSDLYSPSNEPVFFLHHAMVDRVYWIWQALHPKQARNIAGTITTGNRPPIRDALKSDPLN
;
A
#
# COMPACT_ATOMS: atom_id res chain seq x y z
N MET A 1 -23.71 33.49 -64.68
CA MET A 1 -22.23 33.54 -64.78
C MET A 1 -21.66 32.53 -63.77
N GLN A 2 -20.38 32.16 -63.89
CA GLN A 2 -19.66 31.15 -63.07
C GLN A 2 -19.94 31.20 -61.55
N LEU A 3 -19.75 30.15 -60.74
CA LEU A 3 -19.41 28.72 -60.90
C LEU A 3 -19.65 28.05 -59.52
N PHE A 4 -19.87 26.73 -59.44
CA PHE A 4 -19.09 25.82 -58.57
C PHE A 4 -19.53 24.35 -58.70
N TYR A 5 -18.54 23.47 -58.53
CA TYR A 5 -18.67 22.00 -58.42
C TYR A 5 -19.29 21.61 -57.05
N GLY A 6 -19.90 20.44 -56.86
CA GLY A 6 -20.20 19.37 -57.81
C GLY A 6 -20.30 17.99 -57.11
N ILE A 7 -21.00 17.05 -57.75
CA ILE A 7 -21.10 15.60 -57.43
C ILE A 7 -21.83 15.25 -56.11
N LEU A 8 -22.85 14.39 -56.24
CA LEU A 8 -23.55 13.73 -55.13
C LEU A 8 -23.33 12.21 -55.20
N ALA A 9 -23.45 11.53 -54.05
CA ALA A 9 -23.56 10.06 -53.90
C ALA A 9 -22.30 9.21 -54.22
N PRO A 10 -22.21 7.95 -53.72
CA PRO A 10 -23.17 7.23 -52.87
C PRO A 10 -22.66 6.90 -51.45
N LEU A 11 -23.58 6.52 -50.55
CA LEU A 11 -23.24 5.80 -49.33
C LEU A 11 -22.81 4.36 -49.68
N LEU A 12 -21.66 3.92 -49.17
CA LEU A 12 -21.36 2.50 -48.94
C LEU A 12 -20.84 2.33 -47.51
N GLY A 13 -21.77 2.00 -46.60
CA GLY A 13 -21.46 1.73 -45.20
C GLY A 13 -20.76 0.39 -45.02
N ILE A 14 -19.44 0.34 -45.21
CA ILE A 14 -18.63 -0.80 -44.80
C ILE A 14 -18.47 -0.73 -43.28
N SER A 15 -19.34 -1.43 -42.56
CA SER A 15 -19.20 -1.62 -41.12
C SER A 15 -18.04 -2.56 -40.83
N SER A 16 -16.84 -2.00 -40.76
CA SER A 16 -15.64 -2.71 -40.31
C SER A 16 -15.77 -3.03 -38.82
N LEU A 17 -16.47 -4.12 -38.52
CA LEU A 17 -16.36 -4.84 -37.26
C LEU A 17 -14.90 -5.26 -37.07
N VAL A 18 -14.13 -4.39 -36.39
CA VAL A 18 -12.82 -4.75 -35.86
C VAL A 18 -13.07 -5.83 -34.83
N ALA A 19 -12.91 -7.09 -35.25
CA ALA A 19 -12.92 -8.22 -34.35
C ALA A 19 -11.80 -8.02 -33.33
N ALA A 20 -12.17 -7.67 -32.10
CA ALA A 20 -11.21 -7.54 -31.01
C ALA A 20 -10.50 -8.89 -30.85
N SER A 21 -9.19 -8.91 -31.12
CA SER A 21 -8.36 -10.09 -30.89
C SER A 21 -8.59 -10.59 -29.46
N PRO A 22 -8.76 -11.91 -29.24
CA PRO A 22 -9.02 -12.44 -27.90
C PRO A 22 -7.90 -12.01 -26.97
N THR A 23 -8.22 -11.14 -26.02
CA THR A 23 -7.25 -10.59 -25.07
C THR A 23 -6.70 -11.72 -24.22
N GLN A 24 -5.41 -12.05 -24.43
CA GLN A 24 -4.67 -13.03 -23.63
C GLN A 24 -4.92 -12.76 -22.15
N SER A 25 -5.33 -13.77 -21.38
CA SER A 25 -5.66 -13.50 -19.98
C SER A 25 -4.39 -13.16 -19.20
N ALA A 26 -4.54 -12.37 -18.13
CA ALA A 26 -3.42 -12.06 -17.24
C ALA A 26 -2.77 -13.32 -16.65
N SER A 27 -3.51 -14.45 -16.57
CA SER A 27 -2.97 -15.75 -16.17
C SER A 27 -2.02 -16.32 -17.22
N ASP A 28 -2.39 -16.25 -18.50
CA ASP A 28 -1.61 -16.83 -19.61
C ASP A 28 -0.35 -16.01 -19.86
N LEU A 29 -0.47 -14.67 -19.84
CA LEU A 29 0.66 -13.75 -19.91
C LEU A 29 1.65 -13.97 -18.76
N MET A 30 1.16 -14.17 -17.53
CA MET A 30 2.01 -14.48 -16.38
C MET A 30 2.65 -15.88 -16.45
N LEU A 31 2.06 -16.84 -17.15
CA LEU A 31 2.69 -18.14 -17.41
C LEU A 31 3.79 -18.02 -18.46
N GLU A 32 3.54 -17.29 -19.55
CA GLU A 32 4.50 -17.03 -20.62
C GLU A 32 5.75 -16.27 -20.10
N LEU A 33 5.54 -15.19 -19.34
CA LEU A 33 6.63 -14.43 -18.72
C LEU A 33 7.43 -15.27 -17.72
N ASN A 34 6.77 -16.13 -16.95
CA ASN A 34 7.45 -17.03 -16.00
C ASN A 34 8.26 -18.10 -16.72
N SER A 35 7.80 -18.61 -17.88
CA SER A 35 8.57 -19.54 -18.70
C SER A 35 9.85 -18.87 -19.23
N LYS A 36 9.72 -17.67 -19.81
CA LYS A 36 10.89 -16.89 -20.29
C LYS A 36 11.88 -16.57 -19.16
N ALA A 37 11.38 -16.24 -17.96
CA ALA A 37 12.22 -16.00 -16.78
C ALA A 37 12.98 -17.27 -16.32
N THR A 38 12.31 -18.43 -16.28
CA THR A 38 12.97 -19.71 -15.94
C THR A 38 14.08 -20.03 -16.95
N SER A 39 13.81 -19.95 -18.26
CA SER A 39 14.82 -20.23 -19.28
C SER A 39 15.95 -19.20 -19.32
N ALA A 40 15.71 -17.94 -18.94
CA ALA A 40 16.79 -16.98 -18.72
C ALA A 40 17.68 -17.39 -17.54
N LEU A 41 17.10 -17.92 -16.45
CA LEU A 41 17.84 -18.41 -15.28
C LEU A 41 18.64 -19.70 -15.59
N GLU A 42 18.05 -20.62 -16.36
CA GLU A 42 18.72 -21.85 -16.85
C GLU A 42 19.98 -21.51 -17.67
N ASN A 43 19.84 -20.63 -18.66
CA ASN A 43 20.96 -20.15 -19.48
C ASN A 43 22.01 -19.36 -18.66
N ALA A 44 21.61 -18.73 -17.56
CA ALA A 44 22.52 -18.02 -16.64
C ALA A 44 23.21 -18.93 -15.60
N GLN A 45 22.78 -20.20 -15.45
CA GLN A 45 23.40 -21.15 -14.52
C GLN A 45 24.62 -21.83 -15.14
N ALA A 46 25.76 -21.11 -15.17
CA ALA A 46 27.04 -21.64 -15.63
C ALA A 46 27.39 -23.00 -14.97
N PRO A 47 27.75 -24.04 -15.76
CA PRO A 47 27.83 -25.43 -15.30
C PRO A 47 28.96 -25.72 -14.29
N THR A 48 29.84 -24.75 -14.05
CA THR A 48 31.02 -24.90 -13.19
C THR A 48 30.90 -24.23 -11.82
N SER A 49 29.83 -23.45 -11.56
CA SER A 49 29.72 -22.70 -10.30
C SER A 49 29.22 -23.57 -9.14
N ARG A 50 30.08 -23.88 -8.16
CA ARG A 50 29.72 -24.48 -6.85
C ARG A 50 28.94 -23.49 -5.97
N LYS A 51 27.76 -23.06 -6.43
CA LYS A 51 26.81 -22.28 -5.62
C LYS A 51 26.09 -23.23 -4.64
N LYS A 52 25.76 -22.75 -3.44
CA LYS A 52 24.95 -23.49 -2.47
C LYS A 52 23.48 -23.67 -2.93
N CYS A 53 23.00 -22.75 -3.77
CA CYS A 53 21.68 -22.79 -4.40
C CYS A 53 21.83 -22.87 -5.92
N THR A 54 21.03 -23.72 -6.53
CA THR A 54 20.95 -24.06 -7.96
C THR A 54 19.49 -24.36 -8.30
N ILE A 55 19.12 -24.34 -9.58
CA ILE A 55 17.75 -24.68 -10.04
C ILE A 55 17.32 -26.08 -9.54
N ALA A 56 18.26 -27.02 -9.38
CA ALA A 56 17.97 -28.38 -8.93
C ALA A 56 17.73 -28.53 -7.41
N ASN A 57 18.02 -27.49 -6.60
CA ASN A 57 17.81 -27.51 -5.15
C ASN A 57 17.21 -26.20 -4.59
N ALA A 58 16.58 -25.39 -5.44
CA ALA A 58 15.85 -24.18 -5.02
C ALA A 58 14.40 -24.54 -4.61
N ASP A 59 13.91 -23.91 -3.54
CA ASP A 59 12.54 -24.08 -3.09
C ASP A 59 11.52 -23.50 -4.09
N VAL A 60 10.52 -24.31 -4.45
CA VAL A 60 9.50 -23.94 -5.46
C VAL A 60 8.25 -23.40 -4.80
N ARG A 61 8.01 -22.08 -4.92
CA ARG A 61 6.71 -21.48 -4.60
C ARG A 61 5.67 -21.83 -5.66
N ARG A 62 4.42 -22.05 -5.24
CA ARG A 62 3.30 -22.49 -6.11
C ARG A 62 2.09 -21.57 -5.93
N ASP A 63 1.31 -21.42 -7.00
CA ASP A 63 0.01 -20.73 -6.98
C ASP A 63 -0.95 -21.42 -5.99
N TRP A 64 -1.73 -20.64 -5.24
CA TRP A 64 -2.72 -21.13 -4.27
C TRP A 64 -3.73 -22.11 -4.91
N LYS A 65 -4.13 -21.88 -6.16
CA LYS A 65 -5.01 -22.78 -6.94
C LYS A 65 -4.34 -24.15 -7.17
N ALA A 66 -3.03 -24.19 -7.35
CA ALA A 66 -2.25 -25.41 -7.55
C ALA A 66 -1.94 -26.18 -6.24
N LEU A 67 -2.26 -25.61 -5.07
CA LEU A 67 -2.19 -26.33 -3.79
C LEU A 67 -3.45 -27.18 -3.56
N SER A 68 -3.28 -28.41 -3.06
CA SER A 68 -4.37 -29.27 -2.61
C SER A 68 -5.05 -28.74 -1.34
N LYS A 69 -6.24 -29.27 -1.02
CA LYS A 69 -6.96 -28.94 0.23
C LYS A 69 -6.12 -29.21 1.49
N LYS A 70 -5.23 -30.23 1.46
CA LYS A 70 -4.33 -30.56 2.58
C LYS A 70 -3.21 -29.52 2.72
N GLU A 71 -2.57 -29.13 1.63
CA GLU A 71 -1.50 -28.12 1.62
C GLU A 71 -2.03 -26.74 2.02
N ARG A 72 -3.19 -26.32 1.49
CA ARG A 72 -3.84 -25.06 1.90
C ARG A 72 -4.17 -25.03 3.39
N LYS A 73 -4.71 -26.13 3.95
CA LYS A 73 -4.99 -26.23 5.39
C LYS A 73 -3.70 -26.25 6.23
N ALA A 74 -2.63 -26.87 5.75
CA ALA A 74 -1.32 -26.83 6.43
C ALA A 74 -0.75 -25.40 6.47
N TYR A 75 -0.83 -24.65 5.37
CA TYR A 75 -0.41 -23.24 5.32
C TYR A 75 -1.24 -22.37 6.29
N ILE A 76 -2.58 -22.48 6.25
CA ILE A 76 -3.47 -21.76 7.19
C ILE A 76 -3.13 -22.09 8.64
N ASN A 77 -2.91 -23.38 8.97
CA ASN A 77 -2.50 -23.80 10.30
C ASN A 77 -1.14 -23.21 10.72
N ALA A 78 -0.20 -23.01 9.80
CA ALA A 78 1.09 -22.38 10.09
C ALA A 78 0.94 -20.88 10.41
N VAL A 79 0.11 -20.15 9.65
CA VAL A 79 -0.20 -18.74 9.94
C VAL A 79 -0.94 -18.59 11.27
N LEU A 80 -1.89 -19.49 11.57
CA LEU A 80 -2.58 -19.53 12.87
C LEU A 80 -1.62 -19.88 14.03
N CYS A 81 -0.64 -20.74 13.81
CA CYS A 81 0.41 -21.05 14.79
C CYS A 81 1.27 -19.80 15.07
N LEU A 82 1.71 -19.09 14.03
CA LEU A 82 2.45 -17.83 14.17
C LEU A 82 1.66 -16.79 14.97
N ARG A 83 0.38 -16.59 14.67
CA ARG A 83 -0.51 -15.66 15.41
C ARG A 83 -0.84 -16.09 16.84
N LYS A 84 -0.64 -17.37 17.21
CA LYS A 84 -0.87 -17.88 18.57
C LYS A 84 0.37 -17.78 19.47
N ASN A 85 1.57 -17.76 18.89
CA ASN A 85 2.80 -17.62 19.65
C ASN A 85 2.89 -16.22 20.28
N PRO A 86 3.48 -16.08 21.48
CA PRO A 86 3.70 -14.76 22.08
C PRO A 86 4.62 -13.92 21.18
N SER A 87 4.34 -12.61 21.12
CA SER A 87 5.21 -11.68 20.39
C SER A 87 6.63 -11.72 20.95
N LYS A 88 7.61 -11.67 20.05
CA LYS A 88 9.03 -11.49 20.38
C LYS A 88 9.49 -10.04 20.20
N ALA A 89 8.65 -9.18 19.61
CA ALA A 89 8.90 -7.75 19.59
C ALA A 89 8.72 -7.20 21.01
N ASP A 90 9.50 -6.17 21.34
CA ASP A 90 9.30 -5.43 22.58
C ASP A 90 7.85 -4.89 22.63
N PRO A 91 7.08 -5.08 23.73
CA PRO A 91 5.71 -4.58 23.83
C PRO A 91 5.55 -3.07 23.63
N SER A 92 6.62 -2.29 23.72
CA SER A 92 6.64 -0.85 23.39
C SER A 92 6.55 -0.53 21.88
N PHE A 93 6.62 -1.53 21.00
CA PHE A 93 6.92 -1.31 19.57
C PHE A 93 5.72 -1.19 18.60
N ALA A 94 4.62 -1.96 18.73
CA ALA A 94 3.55 -1.97 17.70
C ALA A 94 2.14 -2.50 18.13
N PRO A 95 1.09 -1.63 18.10
CA PRO A 95 -0.33 -2.08 18.24
C PRO A 95 -1.37 -1.26 17.39
N GLY A 96 -2.01 -1.85 16.34
CA GLY A 96 -2.83 -1.10 15.35
C GLY A 96 -4.09 -1.79 14.76
N ASP A 97 -5.27 -1.13 14.85
CA ASP A 97 -6.57 -1.27 14.09
C ASP A 97 -7.71 -0.39 14.73
N PHE A 98 -7.58 0.94 14.73
CA PHE A 98 -8.20 1.86 15.71
C PHE A 98 -9.48 1.40 16.46
N ALA A 99 -10.65 1.30 15.82
CA ALA A 99 -11.93 1.04 16.52
C ALA A 99 -12.06 -0.37 17.14
N THR A 100 -11.20 -1.31 16.76
CA THR A 100 -11.09 -2.66 17.36
C THR A 100 -9.72 -2.95 17.98
N ASN A 101 -8.78 -2.00 17.87
CA ASN A 101 -7.44 -2.05 18.45
C ASN A 101 -7.51 -2.04 19.97
N PRO A 102 -6.79 -2.91 20.69
CA PRO A 102 -6.55 -2.70 22.12
C PRO A 102 -6.08 -1.28 22.45
N LEU A 103 -5.33 -0.60 21.58
CA LEU A 103 -4.89 0.79 21.80
C LEU A 103 -5.98 1.85 21.58
N PHE A 104 -7.03 1.66 20.76
CA PHE A 104 -8.01 2.74 20.47
C PHE A 104 -9.49 2.30 20.34
N HIS A 105 -9.87 1.11 20.78
CA HIS A 105 -11.27 0.66 20.76
C HIS A 105 -12.15 1.28 21.86
N GLY A 106 -11.61 2.17 22.70
CA GLY A 106 -12.35 2.90 23.72
C GLY A 106 -12.84 2.06 24.91
N SER A 107 -12.27 0.86 25.12
CA SER A 107 -12.41 0.12 26.37
C SER A 107 -11.48 0.67 27.47
N GLU A 108 -11.65 0.21 28.71
CA GLU A 108 -10.78 0.55 29.85
C GLU A 108 -9.30 0.17 29.66
N THR A 109 -8.96 -0.72 28.72
CA THR A 109 -7.57 -1.12 28.43
C THR A 109 -6.96 -0.39 27.22
N SER A 110 -7.50 0.77 26.83
CA SER A 110 -7.12 1.51 25.62
C SER A 110 -6.63 2.94 25.87
N MET A 111 -5.99 3.55 24.87
CA MET A 111 -5.68 5.00 24.81
C MET A 111 -6.89 5.83 24.35
N SER A 112 -8.07 5.39 24.79
CA SER A 112 -9.40 5.88 24.40
C SER A 112 -9.77 5.72 22.92
N GLY A 113 -11.07 5.83 22.64
CA GLY A 113 -11.64 5.73 21.30
C GLY A 113 -11.45 6.96 20.43
N ASP A 114 -12.25 7.05 19.37
CA ASP A 114 -12.33 8.23 18.50
C ASP A 114 -12.96 9.42 19.24
N GLY A 115 -13.01 10.58 18.58
CA GLY A 115 -13.82 11.70 19.02
C GLY A 115 -15.32 11.40 18.94
N GLU A 116 -16.13 12.15 19.69
CA GLU A 116 -17.53 12.36 19.36
C GLU A 116 -17.66 12.96 17.96
N PHE A 117 -18.79 12.73 17.28
CA PHE A 117 -18.98 13.32 15.96
C PHE A 117 -19.06 14.85 16.04
N PHE A 118 -18.16 15.53 15.34
CA PHE A 118 -18.12 16.97 15.17
C PHE A 118 -18.16 17.28 13.68
N LYS A 119 -19.02 18.21 13.26
CA LYS A 119 -19.08 18.60 11.84
C LYS A 119 -17.99 19.62 11.52
N HIS A 120 -16.90 19.15 10.91
CA HIS A 120 -15.85 19.99 10.33
C HIS A 120 -15.60 19.64 8.86
N ASN A 121 -14.99 20.58 8.12
CA ASN A 121 -14.55 20.40 6.74
C ASN A 121 -13.09 19.91 6.69
N GLY A 122 -12.85 18.72 7.22
CA GLY A 122 -11.54 18.05 7.22
C GLY A 122 -10.50 18.67 8.14
N SER A 123 -9.26 18.28 7.92
CA SER A 123 -8.06 18.89 8.49
C SER A 123 -7.14 19.35 7.37
N VAL A 124 -6.27 20.32 7.64
CA VAL A 124 -5.19 20.70 6.75
C VAL A 124 -3.83 20.43 7.40
N SER A 125 -2.89 19.96 6.58
CA SER A 125 -1.49 19.74 6.94
C SER A 125 -0.58 20.42 5.91
N GLY A 126 0.73 20.44 6.18
CA GLY A 126 1.71 21.10 5.30
C GLY A 126 1.43 22.58 5.08
N GLN A 127 1.24 23.37 6.15
CA GLN A 127 0.91 24.81 6.09
C GLN A 127 -0.37 25.12 5.28
N GLY A 128 -1.36 24.22 5.30
CA GLY A 128 -2.64 24.41 4.62
C GLY A 128 -2.74 23.73 3.25
N THR A 129 -1.63 23.25 2.67
CA THR A 129 -1.62 22.74 1.29
C THR A 129 -2.10 21.30 1.13
N VAL A 130 -2.19 20.53 2.22
CA VAL A 130 -2.65 19.13 2.20
C VAL A 130 -3.98 19.03 2.91
N PHE A 131 -5.07 19.03 2.14
CA PHE A 131 -6.42 18.80 2.66
C PHE A 131 -6.64 17.31 2.94
N ILE A 132 -7.00 16.99 4.19
CA ILE A 132 -7.32 15.65 4.69
C ILE A 132 -8.83 15.65 4.96
N PRO A 133 -9.64 14.83 4.27
CA PRO A 133 -11.08 14.71 4.55
C PRO A 133 -11.37 14.29 5.99
N SER A 134 -12.51 14.72 6.53
CA SER A 134 -12.97 14.34 7.87
C SER A 134 -13.15 12.82 7.98
N GLY A 135 -12.83 12.27 9.14
CA GLY A 135 -13.25 10.95 9.58
C GLY A 135 -14.68 10.98 10.15
N ASN A 136 -14.94 10.08 11.11
CA ASN A 136 -16.23 9.96 11.78
C ASN A 136 -16.26 10.62 13.17
N GLY A 137 -15.17 11.27 13.58
CA GLY A 137 -14.98 11.86 14.91
C GLY A 137 -14.95 13.39 14.83
N GLY A 138 -13.81 13.97 15.22
CA GLY A 138 -13.54 15.40 15.27
C GLY A 138 -13.83 16.05 16.61
N GLY A 139 -14.72 15.47 17.43
CA GLY A 139 -15.10 15.99 18.75
C GLY A 139 -14.17 15.55 19.88
N CYS A 140 -14.58 15.82 21.13
CA CYS A 140 -13.89 15.33 22.32
C CYS A 140 -13.82 13.79 22.33
N ILE A 141 -12.75 13.20 22.89
CA ILE A 141 -12.63 11.75 23.09
C ILE A 141 -13.91 11.17 23.73
N LYS A 142 -14.50 10.17 23.06
CA LYS A 142 -15.84 9.63 23.35
C LYS A 142 -15.88 8.58 24.45
N ASN A 143 -14.90 7.68 24.49
CA ASN A 143 -14.91 6.47 25.33
C ASN A 143 -13.49 6.03 25.74
N GLY A 144 -13.38 5.30 26.85
CA GLY A 144 -12.12 4.80 27.43
C GLY A 144 -11.47 5.73 28.48
N PRO A 145 -10.30 5.35 29.03
CA PRO A 145 -9.65 5.99 30.19
C PRO A 145 -9.32 7.49 30.06
N PHE A 146 -9.24 8.03 28.84
CA PHE A 146 -8.87 9.43 28.58
C PHE A 146 -10.09 10.31 28.23
N VAL A 147 -11.32 9.82 28.44
CA VAL A 147 -12.51 10.68 28.48
C VAL A 147 -12.34 11.74 29.57
N GLY A 148 -12.61 13.01 29.23
CA GLY A 148 -12.39 14.14 30.14
C GLY A 148 -10.92 14.57 30.30
N ALA A 149 -9.96 13.90 29.65
CA ALA A 149 -8.56 14.34 29.67
C ALA A 149 -8.42 15.71 29.00
N THR A 150 -7.74 16.62 29.69
CA THR A 150 -7.67 18.05 29.33
C THR A 150 -6.30 18.39 28.74
N ALA A 151 -6.28 18.94 27.52
CA ALA A 151 -5.13 19.68 27.02
C ALA A 151 -5.15 21.08 27.63
N ASN A 152 -4.16 21.39 28.45
CA ASN A 152 -4.07 22.67 29.18
C ASN A 152 -3.34 23.79 28.41
N LEU A 153 -2.72 23.49 27.26
CA LEU A 153 -1.89 24.41 26.47
C LEU A 153 -2.21 24.30 24.97
N GLY A 154 -1.90 25.34 24.20
CA GLY A 154 -2.07 25.36 22.74
C GLY A 154 -3.53 25.28 22.28
N PRO A 155 -3.80 24.95 20.99
CA PRO A 155 -2.84 24.77 19.91
C PRO A 155 -2.43 26.13 19.34
N LEU A 156 -1.16 26.33 18.99
CA LEU A 156 -0.72 27.59 18.37
C LEU A 156 -1.12 27.69 16.87
N SER A 157 -1.29 26.55 16.22
CA SER A 157 -1.66 26.43 14.80
C SER A 157 -2.43 25.12 14.58
N PRO A 158 -3.73 25.06 14.89
CA PRO A 158 -4.54 23.87 14.68
C PRO A 158 -4.65 23.51 13.19
N GLY A 159 -4.57 22.21 12.87
CA GLY A 159 -4.80 21.71 11.52
C GLY A 159 -6.26 21.32 11.25
N MET A 160 -7.00 20.85 12.25
CA MET A 160 -8.40 20.46 12.09
C MET A 160 -9.32 21.66 12.05
N ASP A 161 -10.25 21.69 11.09
CA ASP A 161 -11.28 22.73 11.01
C ASP A 161 -12.19 22.74 12.26
N GLY A 162 -12.64 23.92 12.67
CA GLY A 162 -13.37 24.10 13.93
C GLY A 162 -12.53 23.85 15.20
N MET A 163 -11.23 24.10 15.17
CA MET A 163 -10.38 24.29 16.35
C MET A 163 -9.81 25.72 16.40
N GLU A 164 -9.89 26.37 17.55
CA GLU A 164 -9.34 27.70 17.79
C GLU A 164 -7.87 27.65 18.23
N ALA A 165 -7.12 28.71 17.93
CA ALA A 165 -5.70 28.84 18.24
C ALA A 165 -5.46 29.69 19.50
N THR A 166 -4.44 29.36 20.30
CA THR A 166 -3.99 30.22 21.40
C THR A 166 -3.15 31.40 20.90
N SER A 167 -3.20 32.52 21.62
CA SER A 167 -2.41 33.71 21.34
C SER A 167 -0.92 33.53 21.65
N THR A 168 -0.57 32.65 22.61
CA THR A 168 0.83 32.32 22.92
C THR A 168 1.08 30.80 23.06
N PRO A 169 2.34 30.33 22.96
CA PRO A 169 2.66 28.89 23.01
C PRO A 169 2.43 28.23 24.37
N LEU A 170 2.44 29.01 25.46
CA LEU A 170 2.30 28.55 26.85
C LEU A 170 1.04 29.12 27.53
N GLU A 171 0.07 29.57 26.74
CA GLU A 171 -1.22 30.04 27.25
C GLU A 171 -2.02 28.90 27.88
N TYR A 172 -2.54 29.13 29.10
CA TYR A 172 -3.37 28.16 29.81
C TYR A 172 -4.77 28.11 29.20
N ASN A 173 -4.99 27.14 28.31
CA ASN A 173 -6.20 26.93 27.53
C ASN A 173 -6.79 25.51 27.76
N PRO A 174 -7.42 25.25 28.93
CA PRO A 174 -7.94 23.93 29.29
C PRO A 174 -9.16 23.53 28.44
N ARG A 175 -8.99 22.51 27.61
CA ARG A 175 -10.04 21.94 26.75
C ARG A 175 -9.91 20.42 26.63
N CYS A 176 -10.97 19.72 26.22
CA CYS A 176 -10.91 18.28 25.98
C CYS A 176 -9.89 17.90 24.89
N LEU A 177 -9.26 16.73 25.02
CA LEU A 177 -8.57 16.10 23.88
C LEU A 177 -9.60 15.71 22.80
N ARG A 178 -9.27 16.00 21.54
CA ARG A 178 -10.10 15.72 20.35
C ARG A 178 -9.37 14.76 19.41
N ARG A 179 -10.12 13.99 18.61
CA ARG A 179 -9.58 12.96 17.71
C ARG A 179 -10.49 12.75 16.49
N ASP A 180 -9.90 12.52 15.33
CA ASP A 180 -10.59 12.22 14.07
C ASP A 180 -9.71 11.26 13.23
N LEU A 181 -10.31 10.26 12.58
CA LEU A 181 -9.59 9.11 12.00
C LEU A 181 -9.92 8.91 10.51
N GLY A 182 -8.91 9.00 9.64
CA GLY A 182 -9.04 8.90 8.18
C GLY A 182 -7.77 8.41 7.46
N ARG A 183 -7.89 8.04 6.17
CA ARG A 183 -6.87 7.29 5.38
C ARG A 183 -6.51 7.96 4.02
N TYR A 184 -6.08 9.22 4.02
CA TYR A 184 -6.00 10.04 2.78
C TYR A 184 -4.67 10.05 2.00
N ALA A 185 -3.52 9.97 2.67
CA ALA A 185 -2.20 10.25 2.05
C ALA A 185 -1.45 8.99 1.57
N ILE A 186 -0.39 9.17 0.75
CA ILE A 186 0.71 8.25 0.32
C ILE A 186 0.87 8.19 -1.23
N ASP A 187 1.78 7.34 -1.72
CA ASP A 187 2.12 6.87 -3.08
C ASP A 187 3.28 7.54 -3.86
N ASN A 188 3.70 6.83 -4.92
CA ASN A 188 4.77 7.03 -5.91
C ASN A 188 6.24 6.85 -5.47
N ILE A 189 7.03 6.13 -6.30
CA ILE A 189 8.23 5.42 -5.81
C ILE A 189 9.33 4.95 -6.84
N GLN A 190 9.53 5.39 -8.11
CA GLN A 190 8.75 6.30 -8.97
C GLN A 190 8.84 6.02 -10.52
N ILE A 191 8.91 4.75 -10.99
CA ILE A 191 8.47 4.29 -12.36
C ILE A 191 8.04 2.80 -12.30
N MET A 192 8.94 1.90 -11.92
CA MET A 192 8.66 0.45 -11.87
C MET A 192 7.56 0.04 -10.88
N GLN A 193 7.60 0.33 -9.57
CA GLN A 193 8.11 1.55 -8.96
C GLN A 193 7.05 2.69 -9.05
N ASP A 194 5.99 2.54 -9.84
CA ASP A 194 4.84 3.45 -9.98
C ASP A 194 3.75 2.70 -10.75
N GLU A 195 4.09 2.08 -11.88
CA GLU A 195 3.14 1.19 -12.57
C GLU A 195 2.80 -0.06 -11.73
N PHE A 196 3.72 -0.48 -10.84
CA PHE A 196 3.52 -1.59 -9.92
C PHE A 196 2.93 -1.18 -8.57
N GLN A 197 3.40 -0.09 -7.95
CA GLN A 197 2.83 0.41 -6.68
C GLN A 197 1.43 0.99 -6.91
N GLY A 198 1.34 1.85 -7.93
CA GLY A 198 0.30 2.83 -8.21
C GLY A 198 0.92 4.20 -8.52
N ARG A 199 0.23 4.98 -9.37
CA ARG A 199 0.45 6.42 -9.56
C ARG A 199 -0.76 7.17 -9.00
N PHE A 200 -0.77 7.46 -7.70
CA PHE A 200 -1.95 8.05 -7.04
C PHE A 200 -2.30 9.46 -7.55
N PRO A 201 -1.36 10.36 -7.91
CA PRO A 201 -1.68 11.63 -8.58
C PRO A 201 -2.47 11.45 -9.88
N ASP A 202 -2.21 10.34 -10.60
CA ASP A 202 -2.90 9.95 -11.82
C ASP A 202 -4.11 9.02 -11.57
N ARG A 203 -4.47 8.80 -10.29
CA ARG A 203 -5.55 7.91 -9.81
C ARG A 203 -5.40 6.44 -10.23
N PHE A 204 -4.17 5.98 -10.45
CA PHE A 204 -3.85 4.61 -10.83
C PHE A 204 -3.29 3.84 -9.62
N LEU A 205 -3.79 2.63 -9.35
CA LEU A 205 -3.41 1.85 -8.15
C LEU A 205 -2.39 0.73 -8.41
N GLY A 206 -1.86 0.58 -9.63
CA GLY A 206 -0.83 -0.43 -9.94
C GLY A 206 -1.31 -1.87 -9.71
N LEU A 207 -0.38 -2.78 -9.40
CA LEU A 207 -0.70 -4.16 -9.01
C LEU A 207 -0.68 -4.34 -7.48
N HIS A 208 0.27 -3.71 -6.80
CA HIS A 208 0.42 -3.74 -5.34
C HIS A 208 -0.73 -2.99 -4.67
N GLY A 209 -0.87 -1.69 -4.96
CA GLY A 209 -1.96 -0.87 -4.43
C GLY A 209 -3.32 -1.47 -4.76
N ALA A 210 -3.58 -1.84 -6.02
CA ALA A 210 -4.87 -2.42 -6.41
C ALA A 210 -5.15 -3.75 -5.71
N GLY A 211 -4.15 -4.60 -5.48
CA GLY A 211 -4.33 -5.82 -4.69
C GLY A 211 -4.68 -5.54 -3.23
N HIS A 212 -4.03 -4.54 -2.63
CA HIS A 212 -4.26 -4.08 -1.27
C HIS A 212 -5.63 -3.38 -1.10
N PHE A 213 -5.97 -2.41 -1.94
CA PHE A 213 -7.25 -1.71 -1.92
C PHE A 213 -8.44 -2.56 -2.36
N ALA A 214 -8.24 -3.63 -3.15
CA ALA A 214 -9.31 -4.60 -3.46
C ALA A 214 -9.67 -5.53 -2.28
N ILE A 215 -8.78 -5.66 -1.28
CA ILE A 215 -9.08 -6.30 0.01
C ILE A 215 -9.70 -5.26 0.96
N GLY A 216 -9.16 -4.04 0.96
CA GLY A 216 -9.59 -2.96 1.86
C GLY A 216 -9.14 -3.20 3.30
N GLY A 217 -9.82 -2.56 4.25
CA GLY A 217 -9.55 -2.71 5.69
C GLY A 217 -8.08 -2.39 6.03
N ASP A 218 -7.47 -3.21 6.87
CA ASP A 218 -6.04 -3.08 7.19
C ASP A 218 -5.12 -3.30 5.99
N SER A 219 -5.53 -4.09 4.99
CA SER A 219 -4.75 -4.19 3.74
C SER A 219 -4.70 -2.89 2.96
N SER A 220 -5.59 -1.92 3.22
CA SER A 220 -5.53 -0.56 2.66
C SER A 220 -4.76 0.45 3.52
N ASP A 221 -4.07 -0.01 4.58
CA ASP A 221 -3.04 0.77 5.27
C ASP A 221 -1.65 0.54 4.63
N LEU A 222 -0.72 1.48 4.81
CA LEU A 222 0.68 1.29 4.39
C LEU A 222 1.51 0.53 5.46
N TYR A 223 1.17 0.71 6.73
CA TYR A 223 1.97 0.26 7.87
C TYR A 223 1.41 -0.99 8.54
N SER A 224 0.08 -1.19 8.55
CA SER A 224 -0.57 -2.41 9.07
C SER A 224 -1.02 -3.48 8.05
N PRO A 225 -0.70 -3.48 6.74
CA PRO A 225 -1.31 -4.43 5.79
C PRO A 225 -0.92 -5.88 6.04
N SER A 226 0.17 -6.14 6.79
CA SER A 226 0.59 -7.46 7.28
C SER A 226 -0.33 -8.07 8.35
N ASN A 227 -1.29 -7.32 8.89
CA ASN A 227 -2.35 -7.85 9.75
C ASN A 227 -3.25 -8.84 8.97
N GLU A 228 -3.43 -8.60 7.67
CA GLU A 228 -4.25 -9.43 6.79
C GLU A 228 -3.53 -10.72 6.37
N PRO A 229 -4.06 -11.94 6.65
CA PRO A 229 -3.40 -13.20 6.30
C PRO A 229 -3.12 -13.39 4.80
N VAL A 230 -3.83 -12.66 3.94
CA VAL A 230 -3.62 -12.66 2.48
C VAL A 230 -2.40 -11.81 2.05
N PHE A 231 -1.88 -10.92 2.91
CA PHE A 231 -0.64 -10.15 2.69
C PHE A 231 0.50 -11.02 2.17
N PHE A 232 0.74 -12.15 2.82
CA PHE A 232 1.83 -13.07 2.47
C PHE A 232 1.64 -13.72 1.09
N LEU A 233 0.40 -13.86 0.61
CA LEU A 233 0.11 -14.38 -0.74
C LEU A 233 0.14 -13.26 -1.78
N HIS A 234 -0.28 -12.05 -1.44
CA HIS A 234 -0.12 -10.87 -2.27
C HIS A 234 1.37 -10.57 -2.50
N HIS A 235 2.16 -10.43 -1.43
CA HIS A 235 3.61 -10.17 -1.53
C HIS A 235 4.40 -11.33 -2.14
N ALA A 236 3.91 -12.58 -2.06
CA ALA A 236 4.49 -13.68 -2.84
C ALA A 236 4.25 -13.54 -4.36
N MET A 237 3.17 -12.89 -4.79
CA MET A 237 2.95 -12.52 -6.19
C MET A 237 3.77 -11.28 -6.59
N VAL A 238 3.96 -10.33 -5.68
CA VAL A 238 4.87 -9.17 -5.87
C VAL A 238 6.30 -9.64 -6.14
N ASP A 239 6.85 -10.47 -5.25
CA ASP A 239 8.19 -11.05 -5.38
C ASP A 239 8.32 -11.89 -6.66
N ARG A 240 7.25 -12.60 -7.08
CA ARG A 240 7.22 -13.33 -8.36
C ARG A 240 7.33 -12.39 -9.57
N VAL A 241 6.61 -11.27 -9.60
CA VAL A 241 6.68 -10.31 -10.72
C VAL A 241 8.06 -9.62 -10.74
N TYR A 242 8.59 -9.25 -9.58
CA TYR A 242 9.93 -8.67 -9.46
C TYR A 242 11.02 -9.65 -9.90
N TRP A 243 10.95 -10.91 -9.47
CA TRP A 243 11.87 -11.98 -9.91
C TRP A 243 11.81 -12.21 -11.44
N ILE A 244 10.60 -12.22 -12.03
CA ILE A 244 10.44 -12.29 -13.50
C ILE A 244 11.14 -11.10 -14.17
N TRP A 245 10.94 -9.88 -13.67
CA TRP A 245 11.61 -8.69 -14.19
C TRP A 245 13.13 -8.81 -14.08
N GLN A 246 13.66 -9.24 -12.93
CA GLN A 246 15.10 -9.45 -12.70
C GLN A 246 15.69 -10.49 -13.66
N ALA A 247 15.01 -11.62 -13.87
CA ALA A 247 15.47 -12.68 -14.76
C ALA A 247 15.53 -12.24 -16.22
N LEU A 248 14.59 -11.39 -16.66
CA LEU A 248 14.55 -10.83 -18.02
C LEU A 248 15.50 -9.62 -18.20
N HIS A 249 15.88 -8.94 -17.11
CA HIS A 249 16.77 -7.76 -17.13
C HIS A 249 18.05 -7.98 -16.31
N PRO A 250 18.87 -9.02 -16.58
CA PRO A 250 19.99 -9.41 -15.69
C PRO A 250 21.08 -8.35 -15.54
N LYS A 251 21.20 -7.41 -16.49
CA LYS A 251 22.09 -6.23 -16.39
C LYS A 251 21.61 -5.18 -15.37
N GLN A 252 20.32 -5.14 -15.07
CA GLN A 252 19.68 -4.18 -14.17
C GLN A 252 19.16 -4.82 -12.87
N ALA A 253 19.04 -6.15 -12.81
CA ALA A 253 18.49 -6.94 -11.70
C ALA A 253 19.12 -6.70 -10.31
N ARG A 254 20.28 -6.05 -10.24
CA ARG A 254 20.98 -5.68 -9.00
C ARG A 254 21.13 -4.17 -8.82
N ASN A 255 20.42 -3.37 -9.59
CA ASN A 255 20.38 -1.91 -9.42
C ASN A 255 19.38 -1.56 -8.32
N ILE A 256 19.61 -0.41 -7.70
CA ILE A 256 18.73 0.22 -6.72
C ILE A 256 18.64 1.69 -7.09
N ALA A 257 17.55 2.34 -6.71
CA ALA A 257 17.29 3.75 -6.96
C ALA A 257 16.36 4.30 -5.85
N GLY A 258 16.39 5.61 -5.65
CA GLY A 258 15.68 6.27 -4.55
C GLY A 258 16.51 6.32 -3.26
N THR A 259 15.92 6.95 -2.25
CA THR A 259 16.56 7.39 -1.01
C THR A 259 16.14 6.53 0.19
N ILE A 260 16.90 6.59 1.28
CA ILE A 260 16.59 5.84 2.51
C ILE A 260 15.43 6.43 3.36
N THR A 261 14.60 7.29 2.75
CA THR A 261 13.34 7.83 3.29
C THR A 261 12.25 7.82 2.21
N THR A 262 11.02 7.51 2.61
CA THR A 262 9.85 7.43 1.72
C THR A 262 9.61 8.76 0.99
N GLY A 263 9.53 8.72 -0.35
CA GLY A 263 9.34 9.92 -1.18
C GLY A 263 10.43 10.99 -1.02
N ASN A 264 11.61 10.62 -0.52
CA ASN A 264 12.70 11.51 -0.10
C ASN A 264 12.28 12.56 0.94
N ARG A 265 11.50 12.15 1.95
CA ARG A 265 10.97 13.00 3.03
C ARG A 265 11.28 12.41 4.42
N PRO A 266 12.12 13.06 5.25
CA PRO A 266 12.95 14.23 4.92
C PRO A 266 13.99 13.92 3.83
N PRO A 267 14.49 14.94 3.11
CA PRO A 267 15.53 14.75 2.10
C PRO A 267 16.79 14.13 2.68
N ILE A 268 17.26 13.04 2.06
CA ILE A 268 18.43 12.28 2.48
C ILE A 268 19.18 11.73 1.26
N ARG A 269 20.33 11.09 1.48
CA ARG A 269 21.12 10.44 0.41
C ARG A 269 20.38 9.26 -0.23
N ASP A 270 20.81 8.94 -1.45
CA ASP A 270 20.43 7.71 -2.14
C ASP A 270 20.75 6.46 -1.30
N ALA A 271 19.94 5.41 -1.52
CA ALA A 271 20.17 4.10 -0.96
C ALA A 271 21.40 3.43 -1.60
N LEU A 272 22.20 2.75 -0.79
CA LEU A 272 23.41 2.04 -1.19
C LEU A 272 23.21 0.53 -0.97
N LYS A 273 23.87 -0.29 -1.80
CA LYS A 273 23.80 -1.77 -1.72
C LYS A 273 24.48 -2.32 -0.45
N SER A 274 25.13 -1.45 0.31
CA SER A 274 25.77 -1.67 1.61
C SER A 274 24.95 -1.16 2.79
N ASP A 275 23.79 -0.54 2.56
CA ASP A 275 22.95 -0.05 3.65
C ASP A 275 22.32 -1.23 4.41
N PRO A 276 22.37 -1.24 5.74
CA PRO A 276 21.73 -2.27 6.53
C PRO A 276 20.21 -2.08 6.52
N LEU A 277 19.49 -3.16 6.24
CA LEU A 277 18.06 -3.27 6.52
C LEU A 277 17.92 -3.85 7.94
N ASN A 278 17.51 -3.00 8.88
CA ASN A 278 17.32 -3.29 10.30
C ASN A 278 15.83 -3.38 10.64
#